data_AF-A0A954VWF1-F1
#
_entry.id   AF-A0A954VWF1-F1
#
_cell.length_a   1.000
_cell.length_b   1.000
_cell.length_c   1.000
_cell.angle_alpha   90.00
_cell.angle_beta   90.00
_cell.angle_gamma   90.00
#
_symmetry.space_group_name_H-M   'P 1'
#
loop_
_entity.id
_entity.type
_entity.pdbx_description
1 polymer ?
#
loop_
_entity_poly.entity_id
_entity_poly.type
_entity_poly.pdbx_seq_one_letter_code
_entity_poly.pdbx_strand_id
1 'polypeptide(L)'
;MRCKWLFVVFVLSLSANSRADLIGYWSADSTNGAGDIILNDQGDEELHGEIFGATYTADGQGHTGQPGDYAIEFLGEDDDYVVIPATNETFEEITITAWVNGFQTGAWAGLVVSRDGVQPIGLDFSDFSGTLAYIWNDNSSDSWGFISDVAVPEEEWTFVALTINSDMATLYSGLAGDELDFAVNEIPHNPQDNFSEWRWAEDDCCGGTRNFAGLMDDVSIWNEALTADDLEQLFTGAKTPLTLRSPLIEGDFDGSGSLDIGDVLLLIQEITKGTNSTALDLTSDSAVNVNDLNRWVKDLRKTWIGDSNLDGEFNSSDFVQVFTAGKFEATDNATWAEGDWNGDGFFNSSDFVAAFTDGGFELGPVGGVQAVPEPTWVTWLALPGLLWLVRRLQHTTMTKTLG
;
A
#
# COMPACT_ATOMS: atom_id res chain seq x y z
N MET A 1 -0.26 54.06 -28.81
CA MET A 1 0.44 53.01 -28.04
C MET A 1 -0.31 51.71 -28.29
N ARG A 2 0.33 50.72 -28.92
CA ARG A 2 -0.27 49.42 -29.25
C ARG A 2 -0.08 48.49 -28.04
N CYS A 3 -1.18 48.02 -27.46
CA CYS A 3 -1.16 47.05 -26.37
C CYS A 3 -0.70 45.69 -26.92
N LYS A 4 0.42 45.17 -26.41
CA LYS A 4 0.95 43.85 -26.69
C LYS A 4 0.35 42.84 -25.70
N TRP A 5 0.05 41.66 -26.23
CA TRP A 5 -0.56 40.51 -25.58
C TRP A 5 0.40 39.82 -24.60
N LEU A 6 -0.16 39.20 -23.56
CA LEU A 6 0.47 38.07 -22.88
C LEU A 6 -0.55 36.92 -22.88
N PHE A 7 -0.38 35.97 -23.80
CA PHE A 7 -1.01 34.66 -23.71
C PHE A 7 -0.17 33.84 -22.74
N VAL A 8 -0.71 33.58 -21.56
CA VAL A 8 -0.16 32.58 -20.64
C VAL A 8 -0.65 31.24 -21.15
N VAL A 9 0.26 30.43 -21.70
CA VAL A 9 0.01 29.01 -21.95
C VAL A 9 0.15 28.33 -20.60
N PHE A 10 -0.98 27.93 -20.01
CA PHE A 10 -0.98 26.94 -18.93
C PHE A 10 -0.50 25.64 -19.54
N VAL A 11 0.76 25.29 -19.30
CA VAL A 11 1.19 23.90 -19.38
C VAL A 11 0.61 23.26 -18.14
N LEU A 12 -0.54 22.59 -18.28
CA LEU A 12 -0.90 21.54 -17.33
C LEU A 12 0.21 20.48 -17.46
N SER A 13 1.19 20.54 -16.57
CA SER A 13 1.89 19.31 -16.22
C SER A 13 0.83 18.41 -15.61
N LEU A 14 0.48 17.32 -16.31
CA LEU A 14 0.06 16.14 -15.57
C LEU A 14 1.22 15.86 -14.63
N SER A 15 1.05 16.15 -13.34
CA SER A 15 1.81 15.41 -12.34
C SER A 15 1.51 13.94 -12.65
N ALA A 16 2.57 13.16 -12.85
CA ALA A 16 2.44 11.74 -12.64
C ALA A 16 1.78 11.58 -11.26
N ASN A 17 0.78 10.70 -11.12
CA ASN A 17 0.31 10.27 -9.80
C ASN A 17 1.55 9.91 -8.97
N SER A 18 2.02 10.82 -8.12
CA SER A 18 2.98 10.49 -7.08
C SER A 18 2.18 9.66 -6.09
N ARG A 19 2.68 8.44 -5.88
CA ARG A 19 2.11 7.47 -4.97
C ARG A 19 2.66 7.80 -3.59
N ALA A 20 1.78 7.84 -2.58
CA ALA A 20 2.11 7.95 -1.17
C ALA A 20 3.34 7.10 -0.79
N ASP A 21 4.50 7.73 -0.56
CA ASP A 21 5.76 7.03 -0.34
C ASP A 21 5.87 6.43 1.07
N LEU A 22 5.17 5.31 1.31
CA LEU A 22 5.25 4.61 2.60
C LEU A 22 6.68 4.10 2.85
N ILE A 23 7.24 4.47 4.00
CA ILE A 23 8.54 3.99 4.49
C ILE A 23 8.35 2.74 5.35
N GLY A 24 7.42 2.78 6.30
CA GLY A 24 7.14 1.65 7.18
C GLY A 24 5.73 1.69 7.74
N TYR A 25 5.19 0.49 7.98
CA TYR A 25 3.92 0.28 8.65
C TYR A 25 4.07 -0.89 9.62
N TRP A 26 3.64 -0.68 10.84
CA TRP A 26 3.78 -1.61 11.94
C TRP A 26 2.42 -1.75 12.63
N SER A 27 1.64 -2.73 12.20
CA SER A 27 0.28 -3.03 12.71
C SER A 27 0.25 -3.70 14.09
N ALA A 28 1.40 -4.12 14.64
CA ALA A 28 1.49 -5.03 15.78
C ALA A 28 0.82 -6.43 15.59
N ASP A 29 0.17 -6.71 14.46
CA ASP A 29 -0.58 -7.95 14.24
C ASP A 29 0.26 -9.10 13.69
N SER A 30 1.28 -8.79 12.89
CA SER A 30 2.02 -9.79 12.10
C SER A 30 2.77 -10.83 12.93
N THR A 31 3.01 -10.58 14.22
CA THR A 31 3.62 -11.56 15.14
C THR A 31 2.59 -12.37 15.94
N ASN A 32 1.30 -12.07 15.79
CA ASN A 32 0.21 -12.58 16.63
C ASN A 32 0.47 -12.36 18.14
N GLY A 33 0.89 -11.14 18.51
CA GLY A 33 1.08 -10.76 19.90
C GLY A 33 2.22 -11.48 20.61
N ALA A 34 3.30 -11.84 19.90
CA ALA A 34 4.36 -12.69 20.45
C ALA A 34 5.77 -12.17 20.19
N GLY A 35 6.62 -12.31 21.21
CA GLY A 35 8.04 -11.95 21.16
C GLY A 35 8.28 -10.46 21.39
N ASP A 36 9.53 -10.04 21.15
CA ASP A 36 10.02 -8.70 21.45
C ASP A 36 10.35 -7.92 20.17
N ILE A 37 9.76 -8.33 19.04
CA ILE A 37 9.96 -7.71 17.72
C ILE A 37 8.61 -7.24 17.20
N ILE A 38 8.57 -6.05 16.60
CA ILE A 38 7.45 -5.57 15.80
C ILE A 38 7.85 -5.56 14.33
N LEU A 39 7.06 -6.23 13.48
CA LEU A 39 7.40 -6.38 12.07
C LEU A 39 6.98 -5.14 11.29
N ASN A 40 7.80 -4.78 10.31
CA ASN A 40 7.43 -3.82 9.28
C ASN A 40 6.65 -4.57 8.20
N ASP A 41 5.35 -4.36 8.15
CA ASP A 41 4.42 -5.06 7.26
C ASP A 41 4.56 -4.61 5.80
N GLN A 42 5.28 -3.51 5.55
CA GLN A 42 5.74 -3.14 4.22
C GLN A 42 6.68 -4.20 3.61
N GLY A 43 7.35 -5.02 4.45
CA GLY A 43 8.24 -6.10 4.04
C GLY A 43 9.72 -5.72 4.00
N ASP A 44 10.10 -4.53 4.48
CA ASP A 44 11.51 -4.19 4.71
C ASP A 44 11.96 -4.69 6.09
N GLU A 45 12.72 -5.78 6.08
CA GLU A 45 13.26 -6.42 7.28
C GLU A 45 14.27 -5.52 8.04
N GLU A 46 14.89 -4.55 7.37
CA GLU A 46 15.84 -3.62 8.01
C GLU A 46 15.15 -2.61 8.93
N LEU A 47 13.83 -2.47 8.80
CA LEU A 47 12.99 -1.57 9.59
C LEU A 47 12.07 -2.32 10.58
N HIS A 48 12.37 -3.58 10.90
CA HIS A 48 11.73 -4.23 12.04
C HIS A 48 12.12 -3.53 13.35
N GLY A 49 11.14 -3.36 14.23
CA GLY A 49 11.34 -2.76 15.53
C GLY A 49 11.66 -3.77 16.64
N GLU A 50 12.33 -3.30 17.68
CA GLU A 50 12.59 -4.05 18.91
C GLU A 50 11.82 -3.42 20.06
N ILE A 51 11.17 -4.26 20.87
CA ILE A 51 10.32 -3.85 22.00
C ILE A 51 11.15 -3.97 23.29
N PHE A 52 11.22 -2.88 24.05
CA PHE A 52 11.87 -2.83 25.37
C PHE A 52 10.82 -2.50 26.41
N GLY A 53 10.71 -3.29 27.49
CA GLY A 53 9.83 -3.04 28.65
C GLY A 53 8.31 -3.10 28.41
N ALA A 54 7.87 -2.80 27.19
CA ALA A 54 6.50 -2.89 26.70
C ALA A 54 6.14 -4.31 26.28
N THR A 55 4.84 -4.57 26.10
CA THR A 55 4.34 -5.89 25.70
C THR A 55 3.19 -5.80 24.71
N TYR A 56 3.03 -6.81 23.87
CA TYR A 56 1.80 -6.97 23.11
C TYR A 56 0.58 -7.12 24.03
N THR A 57 -0.55 -6.56 23.60
CA THR A 57 -1.84 -6.82 24.23
C THR A 57 -2.32 -8.25 23.97
N ALA A 58 -3.47 -8.64 24.54
CA ALA A 58 -4.14 -9.87 24.12
C ALA A 58 -4.81 -9.70 22.75
N ASP A 59 -5.14 -10.83 22.13
CA ASP A 59 -5.92 -10.91 20.89
C ASP A 59 -7.27 -10.14 21.01
N GLY A 60 -7.55 -9.28 20.03
CA GLY A 60 -8.74 -8.44 19.97
C GLY A 60 -8.70 -7.24 20.91
N GLN A 61 -7.51 -6.78 21.28
CA GLN A 61 -7.29 -5.58 22.08
C GLN A 61 -6.52 -4.48 21.35
N GLY A 62 -6.24 -4.67 20.06
CA GLY A 62 -5.87 -3.56 19.17
C GLY A 62 -7.03 -2.58 18.96
N HIS A 63 -6.81 -1.63 18.06
CA HIS A 63 -7.73 -0.52 17.85
C HIS A 63 -9.04 -0.93 17.16
N THR A 64 -9.02 -1.97 16.31
CA THR A 64 -10.24 -2.47 15.64
C THR A 64 -11.07 -3.39 16.52
N GLY A 65 -10.46 -3.96 17.57
CA GLY A 65 -11.03 -4.95 18.48
C GLY A 65 -11.41 -6.26 17.81
N GLN A 66 -10.92 -6.54 16.60
CA GLN A 66 -11.21 -7.76 15.85
C GLN A 66 -10.30 -8.92 16.25
N PRO A 67 -10.70 -10.18 16.04
CA PRO A 67 -9.77 -11.29 16.20
C PRO A 67 -8.56 -11.13 15.27
N GLY A 68 -7.36 -11.25 15.82
CA GLY A 68 -6.09 -11.01 15.15
C GLY A 68 -5.50 -9.61 15.36
N ASP A 69 -6.21 -8.73 16.08
CA ASP A 69 -5.87 -7.31 16.29
C ASP A 69 -5.20 -7.10 17.65
N TYR A 70 -3.94 -6.68 17.64
CA TYR A 70 -3.08 -6.47 18.80
C TYR A 70 -2.55 -5.04 18.80
N ALA A 71 -2.20 -4.53 19.98
CA ALA A 71 -1.47 -3.29 20.13
C ALA A 71 -0.21 -3.51 20.98
N ILE A 72 0.65 -2.49 21.06
CA ILE A 72 1.74 -2.45 22.03
C ILE A 72 1.28 -1.66 23.27
N GLU A 73 1.40 -2.28 24.44
CA GLU A 73 1.09 -1.70 25.75
C GLU A 73 2.36 -1.13 26.40
N PHE A 74 2.30 0.16 26.72
CA PHE A 74 3.28 0.94 27.45
C PHE A 74 2.72 1.32 28.82
N LEU A 75 3.51 1.14 29.87
CA LEU A 75 3.24 1.53 31.25
C LEU A 75 3.62 3.00 31.55
N GLY A 76 4.38 3.65 30.68
CA GLY A 76 4.79 5.07 30.75
C GLY A 76 5.97 5.35 31.66
N GLU A 77 6.92 4.42 31.74
CA GLU A 77 8.19 4.53 32.46
C GLU A 77 9.32 4.89 31.47
N ASP A 78 10.59 4.87 31.91
CA ASP A 78 11.75 5.22 31.08
C ASP A 78 12.40 4.01 30.37
N ASP A 79 11.85 2.82 30.59
CA ASP A 79 12.36 1.56 30.06
C ASP A 79 11.35 0.80 29.18
N ASP A 80 10.20 1.41 28.86
CA ASP A 80 9.16 0.86 28.01
C ASP A 80 8.93 1.66 26.72
N TYR A 81 9.58 1.22 25.64
CA TYR A 81 9.52 1.87 24.34
C TYR A 81 9.77 0.87 23.22
N VAL A 82 9.40 1.25 21.99
CA VAL A 82 9.78 0.52 20.78
C VAL A 82 10.90 1.28 20.09
N VAL A 83 11.91 0.58 19.58
CA VAL A 83 12.96 1.16 18.73
C VAL A 83 12.80 0.66 17.31
N ILE A 84 12.66 1.58 16.36
CA ILE A 84 12.79 1.30 14.92
C ILE A 84 14.15 1.82 14.46
N PRO A 85 14.93 1.04 13.68
CA PRO A 85 16.15 1.54 13.05
C PRO A 85 15.94 2.83 12.23
N ALA A 86 17.00 3.61 12.06
CA ALA A 86 16.96 4.82 11.23
C ALA A 86 16.51 4.48 9.79
N THR A 87 15.66 5.32 9.21
CA THR A 87 15.19 5.12 7.84
C THR A 87 16.27 5.45 6.81
N ASN A 88 17.28 6.24 7.20
CA ASN A 88 18.33 6.76 6.32
C ASN A 88 17.79 7.58 5.14
N GLU A 89 16.63 8.20 5.35
CA GLU A 89 15.94 9.05 4.38
C GLU A 89 16.19 10.53 4.64
N THR A 90 16.04 11.32 3.58
CA THR A 90 15.87 12.78 3.68
C THR A 90 14.40 13.08 3.44
N PHE A 91 13.75 13.67 4.43
CA PHE A 91 12.35 14.07 4.36
C PHE A 91 12.24 15.54 3.96
N GLU A 92 11.77 15.81 2.73
CA GLU A 92 11.28 17.14 2.34
C GLU A 92 9.82 17.35 2.78
N GLU A 93 9.10 16.24 2.90
CA GLU A 93 7.74 16.13 3.39
C GLU A 93 7.65 14.85 4.24
N ILE A 94 6.71 14.78 5.18
CA ILE A 94 6.51 13.57 5.98
C ILE A 94 5.05 13.44 6.40
N THR A 95 4.59 12.21 6.54
CA THR A 95 3.41 11.89 7.34
C THR A 95 3.74 10.83 8.38
N ILE A 96 3.27 11.03 9.60
CA ILE A 96 3.33 10.06 10.68
C ILE A 96 1.89 9.83 11.16
N THR A 97 1.46 8.57 11.27
CA THR A 97 0.15 8.21 11.84
C THR A 97 0.29 7.15 12.91
N ALA A 98 -0.66 7.11 13.84
CA ALA A 98 -0.86 6.02 14.79
C ALA A 98 -2.29 6.01 15.30
N TRP A 99 -2.75 4.88 15.81
CA TRP A 99 -3.85 4.82 16.78
C TRP A 99 -3.27 4.78 18.18
N VAL A 100 -3.82 5.59 19.08
CA VAL A 100 -3.39 5.63 20.49
C VAL A 100 -4.59 5.53 21.43
N ASN A 101 -4.43 4.80 22.52
CA ASN A 101 -5.35 4.80 23.65
C ASN A 101 -4.53 4.93 24.93
N GLY A 102 -4.35 6.16 25.39
CA GLY A 102 -3.44 6.44 26.48
C GLY A 102 -3.22 7.92 26.70
N PHE A 103 -2.27 8.23 27.57
CA PHE A 103 -1.94 9.61 27.90
C PHE A 103 -0.48 9.77 28.29
N GLN A 104 -0.02 11.01 28.25
CA GLN A 104 1.32 11.36 28.66
C GLN A 104 1.51 11.24 30.19
N THR A 105 2.60 10.60 30.60
CA THR A 105 3.07 10.59 32.00
C THR A 105 4.18 11.63 32.23
N GLY A 106 4.86 12.01 31.16
CA GLY A 106 5.87 13.06 31.11
C GLY A 106 5.44 14.30 30.31
N ALA A 107 6.05 15.44 30.59
CA ALA A 107 5.86 16.62 29.74
C ALA A 107 6.48 16.36 28.37
N TRP A 108 5.81 16.76 27.29
CA TRP A 108 6.32 16.55 25.92
C TRP A 108 6.51 15.09 25.55
N ALA A 109 5.61 14.21 26.00
CA ALA A 109 5.73 12.78 25.75
C ALA A 109 5.79 12.46 24.26
N GLY A 110 6.79 11.67 23.86
CA GLY A 110 6.95 11.23 22.48
C GLY A 110 5.94 10.15 22.12
N LEU A 111 5.25 10.28 20.98
CA LEU A 111 4.44 9.20 20.42
C LEU A 111 5.27 8.42 19.40
N VAL A 112 5.76 9.09 18.38
CA VAL A 112 6.64 8.52 17.35
C VAL A 112 7.69 9.57 17.02
N VAL A 113 8.91 9.34 17.52
CA VAL A 113 9.95 10.38 17.57
C VAL A 113 11.28 9.79 17.17
N SER A 114 11.95 10.40 16.20
CA SER A 114 13.38 10.24 16.05
C SER A 114 14.09 11.44 16.64
N ARG A 115 14.80 11.23 17.74
CA ARG A 115 15.59 12.28 18.36
C ARG A 115 17.06 12.13 17.99
N ASP A 116 17.58 13.14 17.32
CA ASP A 116 19.00 13.46 17.38
C ASP A 116 19.23 14.84 18.02
N GLY A 117 20.50 15.24 18.18
CA GLY A 117 20.85 16.53 18.76
C GLY A 117 20.78 17.72 17.81
N VAL A 118 20.32 17.56 16.57
CA VAL A 118 20.39 18.56 15.49
C VAL A 118 19.06 18.71 14.75
N GLN A 119 18.54 17.64 14.16
CA GLN A 119 17.34 17.53 13.34
C GLN A 119 16.34 16.50 13.91
N PRO A 120 15.83 16.67 15.14
CA PRO A 120 14.79 15.79 15.65
C PRO A 120 13.51 15.90 14.81
N ILE A 121 12.85 14.76 14.61
CA ILE A 121 11.57 14.60 13.91
C ILE A 121 10.62 13.91 14.86
N GLY A 122 9.39 14.40 15.04
CA GLY A 122 8.47 13.68 15.91
C GLY A 122 7.05 14.21 15.95
N LEU A 123 6.14 13.28 16.21
CA LEU A 123 4.79 13.51 16.71
C LEU A 123 4.82 13.25 18.22
N ASP A 124 4.37 14.23 18.99
CA ASP A 124 4.51 14.26 20.45
C ASP A 124 3.20 14.79 21.08
N PHE A 125 3.12 14.76 22.40
CA PHE A 125 2.21 15.62 23.14
C PHE A 125 2.86 16.98 23.47
N SER A 126 2.04 18.00 23.71
CA SER A 126 2.48 19.31 24.19
C SER A 126 2.45 19.37 25.72
N ASP A 127 3.62 19.61 26.33
CA ASP A 127 3.78 19.77 27.79
C ASP A 127 2.90 18.80 28.61
N PHE A 128 2.02 19.26 29.50
CA PHE A 128 1.01 18.45 30.17
C PHE A 128 -0.43 18.79 29.70
N SER A 129 -0.60 19.21 28.45
CA SER A 129 -1.91 19.71 27.96
C SER A 129 -2.90 18.62 27.53
N GLY A 130 -2.41 17.43 27.15
CA GLY A 130 -3.23 16.42 26.47
C GLY A 130 -3.53 16.76 25.00
N THR A 131 -2.77 17.70 24.42
CA THR A 131 -2.90 18.09 23.01
C THR A 131 -1.65 17.70 22.24
N LEU A 132 -1.79 17.46 20.94
CA LEU A 132 -0.66 17.09 20.09
C LEU A 132 0.34 18.24 19.92
N ALA A 133 1.60 17.88 19.77
CA ALA A 133 2.69 18.74 19.35
C ALA A 133 3.53 18.00 18.30
N TYR A 134 4.49 18.71 17.73
CA TYR A 134 5.47 18.09 16.86
C TYR A 134 6.81 18.78 16.99
N ILE A 135 7.87 18.06 16.65
CA ILE A 135 9.21 18.62 16.53
C ILE A 135 9.71 18.49 15.10
N TRP A 136 10.26 19.59 14.60
CA TRP A 136 10.85 19.71 13.26
C TRP A 136 11.74 20.98 13.22
N ASN A 137 12.25 21.34 12.06
CA ASN A 137 12.94 22.59 11.75
C ASN A 137 14.25 22.79 12.52
N ASP A 138 15.14 21.80 12.49
CA ASP A 138 16.43 21.81 13.21
C ASP A 138 16.23 22.16 14.71
N ASN A 139 15.20 21.56 15.33
CA ASN A 139 14.81 21.81 16.73
C ASN A 139 14.37 23.27 17.01
N SER A 140 13.69 23.91 16.05
CA SER A 140 13.20 25.29 16.19
C SER A 140 12.02 25.41 17.16
N SER A 141 12.01 26.45 18.00
CA SER A 141 10.85 26.76 18.86
C SER A 141 9.59 27.14 18.08
N ASP A 142 9.71 27.46 16.80
CA ASP A 142 8.56 27.75 15.95
C ASP A 142 7.79 26.46 15.58
N SER A 143 8.40 25.27 15.71
CA SER A 143 7.74 23.96 15.57
C SER A 143 7.33 23.42 16.94
N TRP A 144 8.29 23.06 17.82
CA TRP A 144 7.98 22.45 19.11
C TRP A 144 7.21 23.38 20.08
N GLY A 145 7.28 24.69 19.88
CA GLY A 145 6.51 25.66 20.65
C GLY A 145 5.11 25.95 20.10
N PHE A 146 4.70 25.31 19.00
CA PHE A 146 3.38 25.47 18.41
C PHE A 146 2.29 24.93 19.36
N ILE A 147 1.27 25.75 19.61
CA ILE A 147 0.11 25.38 20.43
C ILE A 147 -1.00 24.96 19.46
N SER A 148 -1.18 23.65 19.30
CA SER A 148 -2.16 23.10 18.35
C SER A 148 -3.59 23.17 18.88
N ASP A 149 -3.77 23.04 20.20
CA ASP A 149 -5.06 22.78 20.87
C ASP A 149 -5.79 21.49 20.37
N VAL A 150 -5.15 20.66 19.53
CA VAL A 150 -5.70 19.40 19.00
C VAL A 150 -5.64 18.34 20.09
N ALA A 151 -6.79 18.04 20.70
CA ALA A 151 -6.86 17.20 21.89
C ALA A 151 -6.81 15.70 21.57
N VAL A 152 -6.18 14.93 22.47
CA VAL A 152 -6.28 13.47 22.52
C VAL A 152 -6.94 13.10 23.86
N PRO A 153 -8.16 12.55 23.85
CA PRO A 153 -8.83 12.14 25.07
C PRO A 153 -8.10 10.99 25.77
N GLU A 154 -8.17 10.99 27.10
CA GLU A 154 -7.66 9.89 27.92
C GLU A 154 -8.50 8.63 27.72
N GLU A 155 -7.84 7.46 27.68
CA GLU A 155 -8.46 6.12 27.68
C GLU A 155 -9.42 5.81 26.50
N GLU A 156 -9.32 6.54 25.39
CA GLU A 156 -10.11 6.31 24.17
C GLU A 156 -9.21 6.14 22.94
N TRP A 157 -9.51 5.15 22.09
CA TRP A 157 -8.81 4.96 20.82
C TRP A 157 -9.00 6.18 19.92
N THR A 158 -7.89 6.88 19.71
CA THR A 158 -7.81 8.13 18.96
C THR A 158 -6.80 7.94 17.84
N PHE A 159 -7.23 8.18 16.60
CA PHE A 159 -6.32 8.30 15.48
C PHE A 159 -5.57 9.62 15.62
N VAL A 160 -4.26 9.60 15.47
CA VAL A 160 -3.40 10.78 15.50
C VAL A 160 -2.53 10.82 14.26
N ALA A 161 -2.34 12.01 13.70
CA ALA A 161 -1.47 12.19 12.55
C ALA A 161 -0.73 13.53 12.56
N LEU A 162 0.44 13.53 11.94
CA LEU A 162 1.24 14.71 11.60
C LEU A 162 1.54 14.66 10.11
N THR A 163 1.20 15.72 9.36
CA THR A 163 1.64 15.92 7.98
C THR A 163 2.50 17.18 7.89
N ILE A 164 3.65 17.13 7.24
CA ILE A 164 4.52 18.29 7.02
C ILE A 164 4.88 18.37 5.54
N ASN A 165 4.72 19.56 4.96
CA ASN A 165 5.32 19.94 3.68
C ASN A 165 6.12 21.23 3.84
N SER A 166 6.74 21.72 2.76
CA SER A 166 7.64 22.89 2.81
C SER A 166 7.01 24.18 3.36
N ASP A 167 5.68 24.31 3.36
CA ASP A 167 4.95 25.53 3.72
C ASP A 167 4.15 25.41 5.03
N MET A 168 3.88 24.20 5.52
CA MET A 168 3.09 23.99 6.74
C MET A 168 3.27 22.60 7.37
N ALA A 169 2.96 22.53 8.67
CA ALA A 169 2.66 21.30 9.38
C ALA A 169 1.18 21.29 9.78
N THR A 170 0.54 20.11 9.75
CA THR A 170 -0.82 19.93 10.26
C THR A 170 -0.86 18.73 11.19
N LEU A 171 -1.40 18.94 12.39
CA LEU A 171 -1.68 17.90 13.38
C LEU A 171 -3.15 17.54 13.31
N TYR A 172 -3.47 16.25 13.44
CA TYR A 172 -4.84 15.72 13.40
C TYR A 172 -5.09 14.80 14.58
N SER A 173 -6.31 14.83 15.12
CA SER A 173 -6.82 13.78 16.00
C SER A 173 -8.28 13.44 15.68
N GLY A 174 -8.70 12.19 15.91
CA GLY A 174 -10.08 11.79 15.72
C GLY A 174 -10.44 10.53 16.50
N LEU A 175 -11.60 10.56 17.17
CA LEU A 175 -12.18 9.37 17.78
C LEU A 175 -12.84 8.50 16.72
N ALA A 176 -12.78 7.17 16.87
CA ALA A 176 -13.42 6.25 15.94
C ALA A 176 -14.91 6.58 15.73
N GLY A 177 -15.28 6.98 14.50
CA GLY A 177 -16.66 7.32 14.12
C GLY A 177 -17.03 8.80 14.23
N ASP A 178 -16.12 9.67 14.66
CA ASP A 178 -16.26 11.13 14.64
C ASP A 178 -15.56 11.75 13.41
N GLU A 179 -15.42 13.09 13.35
CA GLU A 179 -14.64 13.81 12.33
C GLU A 179 -13.23 14.11 12.86
N LEU A 180 -12.24 14.24 11.96
CA LEU A 180 -10.89 14.68 12.34
C LEU A 180 -10.90 16.16 12.78
N ASP A 181 -10.40 16.41 13.99
CA ASP A 181 -9.98 17.75 14.43
C ASP A 181 -8.54 18.01 13.98
N PHE A 182 -8.19 19.28 13.75
CA PHE A 182 -6.87 19.62 13.23
C PHE A 182 -6.41 21.04 13.55
N ALA A 183 -5.09 21.22 13.52
CA ALA A 183 -4.46 22.55 13.60
C ALA A 183 -3.26 22.65 12.65
N VAL A 184 -3.16 23.81 11.99
CA VAL A 184 -2.13 24.10 10.99
C VAL A 184 -1.11 25.09 11.53
N ASN A 185 0.17 24.77 11.43
CA ASN A 185 1.28 25.69 11.65
C ASN A 185 1.87 26.14 10.29
N GLU A 186 1.44 27.30 9.82
CA GLU A 186 1.85 27.88 8.54
C GLU A 186 3.22 28.59 8.65
N ILE A 187 4.30 27.81 8.73
CA ILE A 187 5.68 28.28 8.69
C ILE A 187 6.47 27.51 7.63
N PRO A 188 7.59 28.05 7.11
CA PRO A 188 8.49 27.27 6.27
C PRO A 188 9.04 26.06 7.03
N HIS A 189 9.00 24.89 6.42
CA HIS A 189 9.63 23.67 6.93
C HIS A 189 10.82 23.28 6.05
N ASN A 190 12.02 23.17 6.62
CA ASN A 190 13.20 22.74 5.87
C ASN A 190 13.28 21.20 5.81
N PRO A 191 13.93 20.64 4.78
CA PRO A 191 14.21 19.21 4.75
C PRO A 191 15.02 18.75 5.97
N GLN A 192 14.72 17.57 6.49
CA GLN A 192 15.47 16.93 7.58
C GLN A 192 15.93 15.53 7.21
N ASP A 193 17.13 15.17 7.65
CA ASP A 193 17.68 13.83 7.50
C ASP A 193 17.32 12.96 8.72
N ASN A 194 16.98 11.70 8.50
CA ASN A 194 16.80 10.72 9.57
C ASN A 194 17.92 9.68 9.58
N PHE A 195 18.93 9.94 10.41
CA PHE A 195 20.06 9.01 10.65
C PHE A 195 20.10 8.46 12.08
N SER A 196 19.07 8.74 12.88
CA SER A 196 18.85 8.21 14.22
C SER A 196 17.67 7.26 14.24
N GLU A 197 17.67 6.33 15.18
CA GLU A 197 16.53 5.45 15.44
C GLU A 197 15.25 6.26 15.74
N TRP A 198 14.10 5.67 15.46
CA TRP A 198 12.83 6.14 15.96
C TRP A 198 12.49 5.43 17.26
N ARG A 199 11.86 6.15 18.17
CA ARG A 199 11.30 5.63 19.40
C ARG A 199 9.82 5.88 19.45
N TRP A 200 9.09 4.89 19.96
CA TRP A 200 7.69 5.05 20.30
C TRP A 200 7.51 5.12 21.80
N ALA A 201 6.48 5.85 22.21
CA ALA A 201 6.13 6.10 23.61
C ALA A 201 7.20 6.82 24.46
N GLU A 202 8.32 7.23 23.85
CA GLU A 202 9.40 7.94 24.53
C GLU A 202 10.05 8.98 23.60
N ASP A 203 10.31 10.15 24.16
CA ASP A 203 11.26 11.11 23.62
C ASP A 203 12.53 11.23 24.51
N ASP A 204 13.64 10.61 24.09
CA ASP A 204 14.91 10.57 24.84
C ASP A 204 15.72 11.90 24.79
N CYS A 205 15.08 13.05 24.56
CA CYS A 205 15.74 14.37 24.57
C CYS A 205 16.52 14.66 25.86
N CYS A 206 16.04 14.14 27.00
CA CYS A 206 16.39 14.64 28.33
C CYS A 206 16.49 13.54 29.41
N GLY A 207 16.70 12.28 29.03
CA GLY A 207 16.90 11.17 29.97
C GLY A 207 15.60 10.55 30.48
N GLY A 208 14.78 10.03 29.56
CA GLY A 208 13.66 9.13 29.87
C GLY A 208 12.52 9.75 30.69
N THR A 209 12.20 11.02 30.49
CA THR A 209 11.14 11.71 31.26
C THR A 209 9.94 12.14 30.42
N ARG A 210 9.93 11.77 29.15
CA ARG A 210 8.96 12.22 28.15
C ARG A 210 8.23 11.02 27.59
N ASN A 211 7.46 10.39 28.46
CA ASN A 211 6.95 9.04 28.25
C ASN A 211 5.43 9.03 28.12
N PHE A 212 4.92 8.08 27.34
CA PHE A 212 3.50 7.83 27.11
C PHE A 212 3.10 6.51 27.78
N ALA A 213 1.97 6.51 28.50
CA ALA A 213 1.35 5.30 29.02
C ALA A 213 0.08 5.00 28.23
N GLY A 214 -0.05 3.77 27.75
CA GLY A 214 -1.24 3.28 27.07
C GLY A 214 -0.93 2.34 25.94
N LEU A 215 -1.86 2.25 25.00
CA LEU A 215 -1.79 1.38 23.84
C LEU A 215 -1.44 2.21 22.60
N MET A 216 -0.58 1.66 21.74
CA MET A 216 -0.31 2.19 20.40
C MET A 216 -0.44 1.09 19.37
N ASP A 217 -1.04 1.44 18.24
CA ASP A 217 -1.37 0.53 17.17
C ASP A 217 -1.24 1.23 15.82
N ASP A 218 -1.11 0.45 14.74
CA ASP A 218 -1.21 0.90 13.36
C ASP A 218 -0.29 2.10 13.01
N VAL A 219 0.94 2.05 13.52
CA VAL A 219 1.93 3.11 13.31
C VAL A 219 2.43 3.10 11.88
N SER A 220 2.45 4.26 11.21
CA SER A 220 3.01 4.38 9.87
C SER A 220 3.81 5.67 9.66
N ILE A 221 4.85 5.58 8.83
CA ILE A 221 5.70 6.70 8.43
C ILE A 221 5.78 6.76 6.90
N TRP A 222 5.59 7.95 6.34
CA TRP A 222 5.55 8.23 4.91
C TRP A 222 6.53 9.34 4.57
N ASN A 223 7.26 9.22 3.46
CA ASN A 223 8.08 10.29 2.88
C ASN A 223 7.26 11.17 1.93
N GLU A 224 6.04 11.51 2.35
CA GLU A 224 5.08 12.34 1.62
C GLU A 224 4.13 13.00 2.62
N ALA A 225 3.67 14.21 2.31
CA ALA A 225 2.57 14.83 3.02
C ALA A 225 1.24 14.28 2.47
N LEU A 226 0.62 13.33 3.17
CA LEU A 226 -0.67 12.76 2.80
C LEU A 226 -1.75 13.84 2.77
N THR A 227 -2.70 13.69 1.84
CA THR A 227 -3.84 14.60 1.74
C THR A 227 -4.87 14.32 2.85
N ALA A 228 -5.76 15.28 3.10
CA ALA A 228 -6.87 15.07 4.03
C ALA A 228 -7.76 13.86 3.64
N ASP A 229 -7.96 13.63 2.34
CA ASP A 229 -8.73 12.48 1.84
C ASP A 229 -8.00 11.15 2.09
N ASP A 230 -6.66 11.14 2.03
CA ASP A 230 -5.86 9.96 2.34
C ASP A 230 -5.89 9.65 3.84
N LEU A 231 -5.75 10.68 4.68
CA LEU A 231 -5.88 10.54 6.13
C LEU A 231 -7.27 10.08 6.54
N GLU A 232 -8.33 10.60 5.92
CA GLU A 232 -9.69 10.14 6.15
C GLU A 232 -9.85 8.65 5.82
N GLN A 233 -9.26 8.18 4.72
CA GLN A 233 -9.31 6.75 4.36
C GLN A 233 -8.62 5.86 5.40
N LEU A 234 -7.50 6.31 5.99
CA LEU A 234 -6.83 5.61 7.09
C LEU A 234 -7.66 5.66 8.37
N PHE A 235 -8.15 6.83 8.72
CA PHE A 235 -8.95 7.08 9.93
C PHE A 235 -10.26 6.28 9.96
N THR A 236 -10.97 6.18 8.84
CA THR A 236 -12.20 5.38 8.78
C THR A 236 -11.93 3.88 8.63
N GLY A 237 -10.67 3.46 8.50
CA GLY A 237 -10.29 2.09 8.17
C GLY A 237 -10.74 1.66 6.77
N ALA A 238 -11.05 2.61 5.88
CA ALA A 238 -11.40 2.30 4.49
C ALA A 238 -10.18 1.79 3.71
N LYS A 239 -8.99 2.22 4.13
CA LYS A 239 -7.71 1.69 3.70
C LYS A 239 -6.78 1.53 4.89
N THR A 240 -5.90 0.54 4.80
CA THR A 240 -4.68 0.43 5.60
C THR A 240 -3.54 1.20 4.94
N PRO A 241 -2.43 1.48 5.64
CA PRO A 241 -1.24 2.04 5.01
C PRO A 241 -0.74 1.24 3.79
N LEU A 242 -0.86 -0.10 3.82
CA LEU A 242 -0.47 -0.95 2.69
C LEU A 242 -1.38 -0.85 1.47
N THR A 243 -2.66 -0.53 1.66
CA THR A 243 -3.63 -0.41 0.56
C THR A 243 -3.76 1.02 0.06
N LEU A 244 -3.49 2.01 0.92
CA LEU A 244 -3.38 3.42 0.53
C LEU A 244 -2.15 3.68 -0.36
N ARG A 245 -1.02 3.02 -0.05
CA ARG A 245 0.21 3.12 -0.85
C ARG A 245 0.12 2.35 -2.18
N SER A 246 -0.79 1.38 -2.31
CA SER A 246 -0.98 0.71 -3.59
C SER A 246 -1.50 1.76 -4.57
N PRO A 247 -1.01 1.81 -5.83
CA PRO A 247 -1.65 2.67 -6.81
C PRO A 247 -3.15 2.39 -6.77
N LEU A 248 -3.99 3.41 -6.88
CA LEU A 248 -5.41 3.17 -7.16
C LEU A 248 -5.45 2.41 -8.49
N ILE A 249 -5.44 1.08 -8.41
CA ILE A 249 -5.53 0.24 -9.59
C ILE A 249 -7.01 0.34 -9.92
N GLU A 250 -7.31 1.13 -10.95
CA GLU A 250 -8.68 1.21 -11.42
C GLU A 250 -9.19 -0.22 -11.68
N GLY A 251 -10.30 -0.59 -11.05
CA GLY A 251 -10.85 -1.94 -11.08
C GLY A 251 -10.49 -2.82 -9.88
N ASP A 252 -9.55 -2.44 -9.01
CA ASP A 252 -9.30 -3.12 -7.73
C ASP A 252 -10.35 -2.66 -6.72
N PHE A 253 -11.42 -3.44 -6.61
CA PHE A 253 -12.62 -3.12 -5.84
C PHE A 253 -12.57 -3.69 -4.42
N ASP A 254 -11.74 -4.71 -4.18
CA ASP A 254 -11.53 -5.26 -2.84
C ASP A 254 -10.31 -4.71 -2.11
N GLY A 255 -9.49 -3.88 -2.79
CA GLY A 255 -8.33 -3.22 -2.21
C GLY A 255 -7.15 -4.16 -2.02
N SER A 256 -7.15 -5.33 -2.66
CA SER A 256 -6.09 -6.34 -2.56
C SER A 256 -4.76 -5.91 -3.21
N GLY A 257 -4.78 -4.83 -4.01
CA GLY A 257 -3.63 -4.34 -4.77
C GLY A 257 -3.38 -5.14 -6.06
N SER A 258 -4.33 -5.96 -6.51
CA SER A 258 -4.24 -6.76 -7.72
C SER A 258 -5.57 -6.75 -8.48
N LEU A 259 -5.52 -6.81 -9.82
CA LEU A 259 -6.72 -7.05 -10.63
C LEU A 259 -6.95 -8.56 -10.76
N ASP A 260 -7.82 -9.12 -9.93
CA ASP A 260 -8.04 -10.56 -9.87
C ASP A 260 -9.52 -10.97 -9.80
N ILE A 261 -9.78 -12.24 -9.44
CA ILE A 261 -11.12 -12.81 -9.42
C ILE A 261 -11.99 -12.12 -8.34
N GLY A 262 -11.42 -11.63 -7.24
CA GLY A 262 -12.11 -10.91 -6.18
C GLY A 262 -12.87 -9.69 -6.71
N ASP A 263 -12.21 -8.90 -7.54
CA ASP A 263 -12.80 -7.71 -8.17
C ASP A 263 -13.96 -8.06 -9.11
N VAL A 264 -13.74 -9.05 -9.97
CA VAL A 264 -14.76 -9.51 -10.93
C VAL A 264 -15.99 -10.03 -10.19
N LEU A 265 -15.81 -10.73 -9.07
CA LEU A 265 -16.90 -11.21 -8.23
C LEU A 265 -17.71 -10.06 -7.63
N LEU A 266 -17.06 -9.01 -7.13
CA LEU A 266 -17.74 -7.81 -6.62
C LEU A 266 -18.54 -7.12 -7.72
N LEU A 267 -17.95 -6.97 -8.90
CA LEU A 267 -18.59 -6.35 -10.05
C LEU A 267 -19.80 -7.15 -10.53
N ILE A 268 -19.66 -8.47 -10.76
CA ILE A 268 -20.77 -9.34 -11.18
C ILE A 268 -21.87 -9.38 -10.11
N GLN A 269 -21.50 -9.36 -8.83
CA GLN A 269 -22.49 -9.32 -7.75
C GLN A 269 -23.34 -8.04 -7.80
N GLU A 270 -22.73 -6.89 -8.07
CA GLU A 270 -23.44 -5.61 -8.23
C GLU A 270 -24.36 -5.62 -9.46
N ILE A 271 -23.86 -6.13 -10.60
CA ILE A 271 -24.64 -6.32 -11.84
C ILE A 271 -25.87 -7.20 -11.56
N THR A 272 -25.68 -8.32 -10.87
CA THR A 272 -26.75 -9.28 -10.56
C THR A 272 -27.77 -8.70 -9.57
N LYS A 273 -27.33 -7.87 -8.62
CA LYS A 273 -28.23 -7.14 -7.70
C LYS A 273 -29.01 -6.04 -8.41
N GLY A 274 -28.51 -5.52 -9.54
CA GLY A 274 -29.09 -4.40 -10.26
C GLY A 274 -28.96 -3.07 -9.51
N THR A 275 -27.93 -2.94 -8.68
CA THR A 275 -27.53 -1.70 -8.00
C THR A 275 -26.45 -0.98 -8.80
N ASN A 276 -26.27 0.33 -8.57
CA ASN A 276 -25.36 1.16 -9.35
C ASN A 276 -24.41 1.94 -8.42
N SER A 277 -23.57 1.22 -7.69
CA SER A 277 -22.49 1.83 -6.92
C SER A 277 -21.57 2.64 -7.82
N THR A 278 -21.31 3.90 -7.46
CA THR A 278 -20.39 4.78 -8.19
C THR A 278 -18.95 4.27 -8.18
N ALA A 279 -18.58 3.44 -7.21
CA ALA A 279 -17.25 2.84 -7.13
C ALA A 279 -17.03 1.74 -8.18
N LEU A 280 -18.11 1.13 -8.68
CA LEU A 280 -18.09 0.01 -9.64
C LEU A 280 -18.47 0.44 -11.07
N ASP A 281 -18.88 1.70 -11.26
CA ASP A 281 -19.22 2.30 -12.56
C ASP A 281 -17.94 2.73 -13.30
N LEU A 282 -17.33 1.77 -13.99
CA LEU A 282 -16.11 1.96 -14.76
C LEU A 282 -16.36 2.78 -16.03
N THR A 283 -17.56 2.77 -16.59
CA THR A 283 -17.86 3.51 -17.82
C THR A 283 -18.33 4.94 -17.59
N SER A 284 -18.57 5.30 -16.32
CA SER A 284 -19.11 6.60 -15.90
C SER A 284 -20.46 6.93 -16.56
N ASP A 285 -21.27 5.90 -16.83
CA ASP A 285 -22.59 6.03 -17.46
C ASP A 285 -23.74 5.97 -16.44
N SER A 286 -23.41 5.92 -15.14
CA SER A 286 -24.32 5.77 -14.00
C SER A 286 -25.04 4.42 -13.91
N ALA A 287 -24.60 3.41 -14.65
CA ALA A 287 -25.14 2.06 -14.59
C ALA A 287 -24.02 1.02 -14.47
N VAL A 288 -24.03 0.20 -13.41
CA VAL A 288 -23.10 -0.92 -13.28
C VAL A 288 -23.66 -2.12 -14.05
N ASN A 289 -23.02 -2.46 -15.18
CA ASN A 289 -23.51 -3.45 -16.12
C ASN A 289 -22.37 -4.17 -16.87
N VAL A 290 -22.72 -5.00 -17.86
CA VAL A 290 -21.75 -5.79 -18.64
C VAL A 290 -20.71 -4.92 -19.37
N ASN A 291 -21.00 -3.64 -19.64
CA ASN A 291 -20.02 -2.72 -20.21
C ASN A 291 -18.87 -2.44 -19.25
N ASP A 292 -19.15 -2.33 -17.95
CA ASP A 292 -18.14 -2.17 -16.90
C ASP A 292 -17.30 -3.45 -16.78
N LEU A 293 -17.95 -4.62 -16.80
CA LEU A 293 -17.25 -5.91 -16.82
C LEU A 293 -16.31 -6.03 -18.03
N ASN A 294 -16.78 -5.67 -19.21
CA ASN A 294 -15.97 -5.67 -20.42
C ASN A 294 -14.78 -4.71 -20.32
N ARG A 295 -14.98 -3.51 -19.76
CA ARG A 295 -13.90 -2.55 -19.52
C ARG A 295 -12.88 -3.11 -18.53
N TRP A 296 -13.34 -3.71 -17.43
CA TRP A 296 -12.48 -4.33 -16.43
C TRP A 296 -11.58 -5.40 -17.06
N VAL A 297 -12.17 -6.36 -17.79
CA VAL A 297 -11.44 -7.48 -18.39
C VAL A 297 -10.46 -7.00 -19.47
N LYS A 298 -10.92 -6.13 -20.37
CA LYS A 298 -10.18 -5.81 -21.59
C LYS A 298 -9.21 -4.65 -21.45
N ASP A 299 -9.63 -3.59 -20.76
CA ASP A 299 -8.86 -2.36 -20.69
C ASP A 299 -7.95 -2.34 -19.45
N LEU A 300 -8.48 -2.81 -18.31
CA LEU A 300 -7.77 -2.79 -17.02
C LEU A 300 -6.91 -4.04 -16.87
N ARG A 301 -7.53 -5.23 -16.85
CA ARG A 301 -6.84 -6.51 -16.65
C ARG A 301 -6.05 -6.99 -17.86
N LYS A 302 -6.42 -6.52 -19.06
CA LYS A 302 -5.83 -6.89 -20.35
C LYS A 302 -5.78 -8.40 -20.54
N THR A 303 -6.94 -9.04 -20.35
CA THR A 303 -7.12 -10.44 -20.72
C THR A 303 -8.35 -10.60 -21.63
N TRP A 304 -8.80 -11.83 -21.82
CA TRP A 304 -9.87 -12.23 -22.70
C TRP A 304 -11.14 -12.55 -21.92
N ILE A 305 -12.29 -12.27 -22.52
CA ILE A 305 -13.55 -12.88 -22.08
C ILE A 305 -13.44 -14.39 -22.33
N GLY A 306 -13.53 -15.19 -21.27
CA GLY A 306 -13.29 -16.64 -21.33
C GLY A 306 -12.11 -17.14 -20.50
N ASP A 307 -11.16 -16.27 -20.17
CA ASP A 307 -10.03 -16.58 -19.29
C ASP A 307 -10.54 -16.71 -17.84
N SER A 308 -10.73 -17.95 -17.39
CA SER A 308 -11.44 -18.28 -16.15
C SER A 308 -10.54 -18.28 -14.92
N ASN A 309 -9.23 -18.39 -15.12
CA ASN A 309 -8.23 -18.31 -14.06
C ASN A 309 -7.48 -16.97 -14.04
N LEU A 310 -7.78 -16.08 -14.99
CA LEU A 310 -7.11 -14.80 -15.21
C LEU A 310 -5.60 -14.98 -15.43
N ASP A 311 -5.14 -16.04 -16.11
CA ASP A 311 -3.72 -16.24 -16.40
C ASP A 311 -3.22 -15.41 -17.61
N GLY A 312 -4.13 -14.70 -18.27
CA GLY A 312 -3.88 -13.86 -19.43
C GLY A 312 -4.23 -14.55 -20.76
N GLU A 313 -4.53 -15.85 -20.75
CA GLU A 313 -4.86 -16.62 -21.94
C GLU A 313 -6.31 -17.14 -21.87
N PHE A 314 -6.99 -17.17 -23.02
CA PHE A 314 -8.21 -17.95 -23.15
C PHE A 314 -7.90 -19.19 -23.98
N ASN A 315 -7.83 -20.35 -23.34
CA ASN A 315 -7.41 -21.60 -23.97
C ASN A 315 -8.16 -22.83 -23.41
N SER A 316 -7.77 -24.03 -23.83
CA SER A 316 -8.43 -25.26 -23.38
C SER A 316 -8.41 -25.51 -21.87
N SER A 317 -7.48 -24.90 -21.11
CA SER A 317 -7.42 -25.06 -19.65
C SER A 317 -8.58 -24.36 -18.94
N ASP A 318 -9.04 -23.22 -19.45
CA ASP A 318 -10.25 -22.53 -18.96
C ASP A 318 -11.48 -23.40 -19.10
N PHE A 319 -11.64 -24.05 -20.26
CA PHE A 319 -12.74 -24.98 -20.47
C PHE A 319 -12.70 -26.15 -19.49
N VAL A 320 -11.52 -26.72 -19.23
CA VAL A 320 -11.39 -27.80 -18.24
C VAL A 320 -11.84 -27.31 -16.86
N GLN A 321 -11.45 -26.09 -16.46
CA GLN A 321 -11.85 -25.50 -15.19
C GLN A 321 -13.37 -25.35 -15.09
N VAL A 322 -14.01 -24.64 -16.02
CA VAL A 322 -15.45 -24.34 -15.93
C VAL A 322 -16.33 -25.59 -16.09
N PHE A 323 -15.92 -26.57 -16.90
CA PHE A 323 -16.66 -27.84 -17.01
C PHE A 323 -16.47 -28.74 -15.78
N THR A 324 -15.38 -28.58 -15.03
CA THR A 324 -15.19 -29.29 -13.75
C THR A 324 -16.15 -28.77 -12.68
N ALA A 325 -16.56 -27.49 -12.76
CA ALA A 325 -17.59 -26.93 -11.87
C ALA A 325 -18.98 -27.54 -12.11
N GLY A 326 -19.26 -28.07 -13.30
CA GLY A 326 -20.50 -28.80 -13.62
C GLY A 326 -21.75 -27.92 -13.72
N LYS A 327 -21.59 -26.61 -13.94
CA LYS A 327 -22.70 -25.63 -13.96
C LYS A 327 -23.23 -25.28 -15.35
N PHE A 328 -22.69 -25.87 -16.41
CA PHE A 328 -23.13 -25.60 -17.78
C PHE A 328 -24.61 -25.96 -17.99
N GLU A 329 -25.43 -24.99 -18.39
CA GLU A 329 -26.89 -25.13 -18.58
C GLU A 329 -27.62 -25.61 -17.31
N ALA A 330 -27.00 -25.41 -16.14
CA ALA A 330 -27.60 -25.68 -14.84
C ALA A 330 -28.44 -24.48 -14.37
N THR A 331 -29.25 -24.70 -13.34
CA THR A 331 -30.03 -23.64 -12.68
C THR A 331 -29.28 -22.97 -11.52
N ASP A 332 -28.11 -23.51 -11.16
CA ASP A 332 -27.30 -22.97 -10.07
C ASP A 332 -26.49 -21.79 -10.58
N ASN A 333 -26.35 -20.74 -9.75
CA ASN A 333 -25.55 -19.57 -10.12
C ASN A 333 -24.09 -19.98 -10.35
N ALA A 334 -23.45 -19.40 -11.36
CA ALA A 334 -22.03 -19.56 -11.64
C ALA A 334 -21.29 -18.25 -11.36
N THR A 335 -20.02 -18.37 -10.97
CA THR A 335 -19.07 -17.26 -10.95
C THR A 335 -18.29 -17.17 -12.25
N TRP A 336 -17.50 -16.13 -12.44
CA TRP A 336 -16.54 -16.00 -13.55
C TRP A 336 -15.66 -17.26 -13.71
N ALA A 337 -15.07 -17.72 -12.61
CA ALA A 337 -14.20 -18.90 -12.59
C ALA A 337 -14.94 -20.22 -12.86
N GLU A 338 -16.27 -20.21 -12.80
CA GLU A 338 -17.15 -21.34 -13.10
C GLU A 338 -17.89 -21.19 -14.44
N GLY A 339 -17.62 -20.13 -15.20
CA GLY A 339 -18.04 -19.95 -16.59
C GLY A 339 -19.03 -18.81 -16.88
N ASP A 340 -19.45 -18.02 -15.88
CA ASP A 340 -20.28 -16.82 -16.10
C ASP A 340 -19.41 -15.66 -16.62
N TRP A 341 -19.14 -15.68 -17.92
CA TRP A 341 -18.26 -14.71 -18.60
C TRP A 341 -19.00 -13.50 -19.14
N ASN A 342 -20.34 -13.51 -19.15
CA ASN A 342 -21.16 -12.35 -19.48
C ASN A 342 -21.73 -11.62 -18.24
N GLY A 343 -21.55 -12.20 -17.04
CA GLY A 343 -21.96 -11.61 -15.76
C GLY A 343 -23.48 -11.66 -15.51
N ASP A 344 -24.21 -12.58 -16.14
CA ASP A 344 -25.66 -12.73 -15.97
C ASP A 344 -26.06 -13.68 -14.84
N GLY A 345 -25.06 -14.29 -14.19
CA GLY A 345 -25.20 -15.20 -13.06
C GLY A 345 -25.27 -16.68 -13.45
N PHE A 346 -25.26 -17.03 -14.75
CA PHE A 346 -25.45 -18.41 -15.21
C PHE A 346 -24.46 -18.82 -16.29
N PHE A 347 -23.72 -19.91 -16.07
CA PHE A 347 -22.88 -20.49 -17.12
C PHE A 347 -23.72 -21.26 -18.16
N ASN A 348 -23.93 -20.67 -19.33
CA ASN A 348 -24.73 -21.25 -20.41
C ASN A 348 -24.20 -20.87 -21.80
N SER A 349 -24.94 -21.21 -22.86
CA SER A 349 -24.52 -20.90 -24.23
C SER A 349 -24.25 -19.42 -24.53
N SER A 350 -24.81 -18.47 -23.77
CA SER A 350 -24.52 -17.03 -23.93
C SER A 350 -23.10 -16.65 -23.55
N ASP A 351 -22.47 -17.33 -22.58
CA ASP A 351 -21.08 -17.10 -22.19
C ASP A 351 -20.11 -17.50 -23.29
N PHE A 352 -20.40 -18.62 -23.96
CA PHE A 352 -19.64 -18.99 -25.15
C PHE A 352 -19.78 -17.95 -26.26
N VAL A 353 -20.99 -17.40 -26.44
CA VAL A 353 -21.18 -16.31 -27.42
C VAL A 353 -20.34 -15.10 -27.03
N ALA A 354 -20.30 -14.72 -25.76
CA ALA A 354 -19.48 -13.61 -25.28
C ALA A 354 -17.98 -13.86 -25.52
N ALA A 355 -17.45 -15.00 -25.05
CA ALA A 355 -16.04 -15.35 -25.17
C ALA A 355 -15.56 -15.53 -26.62
N PHE A 356 -16.35 -16.21 -27.46
CA PHE A 356 -15.99 -16.39 -28.87
C PHE A 356 -16.23 -15.13 -29.73
N THR A 357 -17.07 -14.20 -29.28
CA THR A 357 -17.18 -12.88 -29.92
C THR A 357 -15.96 -12.01 -29.62
N ASP A 358 -15.38 -12.15 -28.43
CA ASP A 358 -14.12 -11.47 -28.08
C ASP A 358 -12.93 -12.00 -28.91
N GLY A 359 -12.94 -13.31 -29.20
CA GLY A 359 -12.10 -13.91 -30.24
C GLY A 359 -10.69 -14.29 -29.81
N GLY A 360 -10.42 -14.33 -28.50
CA GLY A 360 -9.10 -14.60 -27.91
C GLY A 360 -8.64 -16.07 -27.89
N PHE A 361 -9.50 -17.00 -28.27
CA PHE A 361 -9.26 -18.43 -28.03
C PHE A 361 -7.97 -18.93 -28.71
N GLU A 362 -7.04 -19.47 -27.90
CA GLU A 362 -5.73 -20.00 -28.33
C GLU A 362 -4.83 -18.96 -29.03
N LEU A 363 -5.06 -17.66 -28.80
CA LEU A 363 -4.20 -16.58 -29.30
C LEU A 363 -3.05 -16.21 -28.33
N GLY A 364 -3.08 -16.72 -27.11
CA GLY A 364 -2.13 -16.39 -26.04
C GLY A 364 -2.42 -15.02 -25.39
N PRO A 365 -1.47 -14.46 -24.63
CA PRO A 365 -1.70 -13.24 -23.86
C PRO A 365 -1.97 -12.00 -24.70
N VAL A 366 -2.91 -11.15 -24.27
CA VAL A 366 -3.21 -9.87 -24.93
C VAL A 366 -1.95 -9.00 -24.97
N GLY A 367 -1.46 -8.68 -26.18
CA GLY A 367 -0.26 -7.87 -26.38
C GLY A 367 1.06 -8.64 -26.43
N GLY A 368 1.02 -9.99 -26.44
CA GLY A 368 2.18 -10.81 -26.74
C GLY A 368 2.81 -10.41 -28.07
N VAL A 369 4.06 -9.92 -28.04
CA VAL A 369 4.84 -9.68 -29.25
C VAL A 369 4.87 -10.99 -30.02
N GLN A 370 4.23 -11.01 -31.19
CA GLN A 370 4.32 -12.12 -32.12
C GLN A 370 5.80 -12.39 -32.32
N ALA A 371 6.32 -13.48 -31.75
CA ALA A 371 7.68 -13.90 -31.98
C ALA A 371 7.81 -14.03 -33.50
N VAL A 372 8.53 -13.09 -34.12
CA VAL A 372 8.86 -13.14 -35.53
C VAL A 372 9.43 -14.53 -35.75
N PRO A 373 8.84 -15.38 -36.63
CA PRO A 373 9.39 -16.69 -36.87
C PRO A 373 10.85 -16.50 -37.22
N GLU A 374 11.76 -16.98 -36.37
CA GLU A 374 13.18 -16.81 -36.65
C GLU A 374 13.42 -17.40 -38.03
N PRO A 375 13.88 -16.59 -39.00
CA PRO A 375 14.01 -17.06 -40.34
C PRO A 375 15.03 -18.20 -40.30
N THR A 376 14.63 -19.35 -40.86
CA THR A 376 15.31 -20.65 -40.80
C THR A 376 16.70 -20.68 -41.45
N TRP A 377 17.38 -19.53 -41.60
CA TRP A 377 18.76 -19.43 -42.08
C TRP A 377 19.81 -19.40 -40.96
N VAL A 378 19.47 -19.09 -39.71
CA VAL A 378 20.46 -19.07 -38.61
C VAL A 378 20.91 -20.48 -38.21
N THR A 379 20.06 -21.50 -38.39
CA THR A 379 20.43 -22.91 -38.18
C THR A 379 21.39 -23.46 -39.24
N TRP A 380 21.52 -22.83 -40.41
CA TRP A 380 22.46 -23.27 -41.46
C TRP A 380 23.88 -22.69 -41.32
N LEU A 381 24.07 -21.65 -40.51
CA LEU A 381 25.40 -21.07 -40.26
C LEU A 381 26.13 -21.69 -39.06
N ALA A 382 25.46 -22.47 -38.21
CA ALA A 382 26.08 -23.16 -37.08
C ALA A 382 26.70 -24.52 -37.42
N LEU A 383 26.37 -25.11 -38.58
CA LEU A 383 26.84 -26.46 -38.98
C LEU A 383 28.28 -26.56 -39.53
N PRO A 384 28.94 -25.52 -40.10
CA PRO A 384 30.34 -25.65 -40.51
C PRO A 384 31.34 -25.54 -39.33
N GLY A 385 30.97 -24.88 -38.23
CA GLY A 385 31.84 -24.65 -37.07
C GLY A 385 32.08 -25.89 -36.22
N LEU A 386 31.07 -26.76 -36.09
CA LEU A 386 31.16 -27.99 -35.28
C LEU A 386 32.02 -29.08 -35.96
N LEU A 387 32.04 -29.13 -37.29
CA LEU A 387 32.87 -30.09 -38.05
C LEU A 387 34.37 -29.74 -38.04
N TRP A 388 34.73 -28.48 -37.81
CA TRP A 388 36.14 -28.06 -37.70
C TRP A 388 36.72 -28.34 -36.31
N LEU A 389 35.91 -28.29 -35.24
CA LEU A 389 36.36 -28.61 -33.88
C LEU A 389 36.59 -30.12 -33.66
N VAL A 390 35.76 -30.98 -34.24
CA VAL A 390 35.90 -32.46 -34.10
C VAL A 390 37.14 -32.98 -34.84
N ARG A 391 37.53 -32.37 -35.97
CA ARG A 391 38.76 -32.74 -36.69
C ARG A 391 40.04 -32.31 -35.97
N ARG A 392 40.01 -31.26 -35.14
CA ARG A 392 41.19 -30.77 -34.42
C ARG A 392 41.51 -31.61 -33.18
N LEU A 393 40.51 -32.24 -32.57
CA LEU A 393 40.69 -33.11 -31.39
C LEU A 393 41.16 -34.53 -31.71
N GLN A 394 40.97 -35.03 -32.95
CA GLN A 394 41.49 -36.33 -33.36
C GLN A 394 42.97 -36.33 -33.78
N HIS A 395 43.55 -35.16 -34.06
CA HIS A 395 44.95 -35.04 -34.48
C HIS A 395 45.96 -34.89 -33.32
N THR A 396 45.50 -34.65 -32.08
CA THR A 396 46.38 -34.39 -30.93
C THR A 396 46.68 -35.62 -30.08
N THR A 397 46.03 -36.77 -30.35
CA THR A 397 46.14 -38.00 -29.53
C THR A 397 47.08 -39.07 -30.12
N MET A 398 47.79 -38.80 -31.22
CA MET A 398 48.68 -39.78 -31.90
C MET A 398 50.16 -39.36 -31.96
N THR A 399 50.68 -38.63 -30.97
CA THR A 399 52.14 -38.31 -30.88
C THR A 399 52.69 -38.31 -29.44
N LYS A 400 52.30 -39.29 -28.61
CA LYS A 400 52.98 -39.54 -27.32
C LYS A 400 53.03 -41.03 -26.95
N THR A 401 53.78 -41.80 -27.73
CA THR A 401 54.41 -43.07 -27.32
C THR A 401 55.55 -43.35 -28.29
N LEU A 402 56.79 -43.08 -27.86
CA LEU A 402 58.06 -43.74 -28.23
C LEU A 402 59.21 -42.79 -27.82
N GLY A 403 60.03 -43.23 -26.86
CA GLY A 403 61.18 -42.52 -26.32
C GLY A 403 61.28 -42.71 -24.81
#